data_AF-A0A0N0ZUB6-F1
#
_entry.id   AF-A0A0N0ZUB6-F1
#
_cell.length_a   1.000
_cell.length_b   1.000
_cell.length_c   1.000
_cell.angle_alpha   90.00
_cell.angle_beta   90.00
_cell.angle_gamma   90.00
#
_symmetry.space_group_name_H-M   'P 1'
#
loop_
_entity.id
_entity.type
_entity.pdbx_description
1 polymer ?
#
loop_
_entity_poly.entity_id
_entity_poly.type
_entity_poly.pdbx_seq_one_letter_code
_entity_poly.pdbx_strand_id
1 'polypeptide(L)'
;MTDLDLLHFEQLKRDVQAQYLKEYTPSYDDISKWKGIDIIYFQEDLRKKAKGNISEKSFYTYFKNSPVTKLPRIDMLNLLSIYAGYDSWYEFKKQHLFAGELLQENEEIEEEDIIELEKTAAEAPELPKTEIQPQKTEYQPQENTNLQKTTTENQTTKQKTIATESTEIIPAPTKKNFFKKHIWAIVSSILITITGLLGFKDEIFSKTYKYCFVDKDRGTSAINTINIMVMKDNESPILYKIKPNECFYYSTKDKNLKMVITSPLYEPLTVTRSLENAPEEERIELKPDDYKMAAYYFSVKDAKGNPELLKQKRSQLENLISNTAVIYQIYDNNIYGIERLDKQKYITLVTTPTTSLKNLNLIEMIKDKKGKIISIKFKIASTDEKNK
;
A
#
# COMPACT_ATOMS: atom_id res chain seq x y z
N MET A 1 15.10 8.30 -9.41
CA MET A 1 15.36 8.32 -10.87
C MET A 1 16.82 8.69 -11.16
N THR A 2 17.25 9.94 -11.02
CA THR A 2 18.60 10.43 -11.43
C THR A 2 19.75 9.46 -11.17
N ASP A 3 19.91 9.00 -9.94
CA ASP A 3 21.09 8.24 -9.51
C ASP A 3 21.19 6.85 -10.17
N LEU A 4 20.05 6.26 -10.57
CA LEU A 4 20.00 4.95 -11.22
C LEU A 4 20.19 5.07 -12.75
N ASP A 5 19.64 6.10 -13.38
CA ASP A 5 19.96 6.42 -14.79
C ASP A 5 21.43 6.83 -14.96
N LEU A 6 22.02 7.51 -13.95
CA LEU A 6 23.46 7.81 -13.90
C LEU A 6 24.30 6.54 -13.76
N LEU A 7 23.88 5.57 -12.96
CA LEU A 7 24.58 4.29 -12.82
C LEU A 7 24.54 3.46 -14.11
N HIS A 8 23.37 3.40 -14.77
CA HIS A 8 23.24 2.84 -16.11
C HIS A 8 24.15 3.56 -17.12
N PHE A 9 24.28 4.89 -17.02
CA PHE A 9 25.12 5.65 -17.95
C PHE A 9 26.63 5.42 -17.74
N GLU A 10 27.08 5.20 -16.50
CA GLU A 10 28.46 4.76 -16.22
C GLU A 10 28.71 3.33 -16.72
N GLN A 11 27.69 2.47 -16.78
CA GLN A 11 27.81 1.15 -17.43
C GLN A 11 27.87 1.29 -18.95
N LEU A 12 26.97 2.08 -19.58
CA LEU A 12 27.02 2.35 -21.02
C LEU A 12 28.37 2.93 -21.46
N LYS A 13 28.99 3.80 -20.65
CA LYS A 13 30.35 4.31 -20.90
C LYS A 13 31.41 3.21 -20.98
N ARG A 14 31.29 2.13 -20.19
CA ARG A 14 32.19 0.97 -20.26
C ARG A 14 31.95 0.15 -21.52
N ASP A 15 30.70 -0.01 -21.91
CA ASP A 15 30.35 -0.83 -23.07
C ASP A 15 30.72 -0.11 -24.38
N VAL A 16 30.53 1.22 -24.44
CA VAL A 16 31.09 2.11 -25.48
C VAL A 16 32.61 2.02 -25.55
N GLN A 17 33.31 2.05 -24.41
CA GLN A 17 34.77 1.89 -24.36
C GLN A 17 35.19 0.49 -24.88
N ALA A 18 34.56 -0.57 -24.38
CA ALA A 18 34.85 -1.95 -24.78
C ALA A 18 34.58 -2.19 -26.27
N GLN A 19 33.53 -1.58 -26.83
CA GLN A 19 33.22 -1.64 -28.25
C GLN A 19 34.29 -0.96 -29.12
N TYR A 20 34.78 0.22 -28.72
CA TYR A 20 35.89 0.88 -29.44
C TYR A 20 37.19 0.08 -29.37
N LEU A 21 37.49 -0.51 -28.20
CA LEU A 21 38.69 -1.33 -27.97
C LEU A 21 38.73 -2.66 -28.74
N LYS A 22 37.62 -3.10 -29.36
CA LYS A 22 37.60 -4.28 -30.25
C LYS A 22 38.31 -4.04 -31.58
N GLU A 23 38.34 -2.79 -32.05
CA GLU A 23 38.82 -2.42 -33.39
C GLU A 23 39.99 -1.41 -33.36
N TYR A 24 40.16 -0.68 -32.25
CA TYR A 24 41.13 0.41 -32.14
C TYR A 24 41.95 0.34 -30.85
N THR A 25 43.22 0.73 -30.93
CA THR A 25 44.13 0.84 -29.77
C THR A 25 44.42 2.32 -29.48
N PRO A 26 43.64 2.98 -28.61
CA PRO A 26 43.87 4.36 -28.18
C PRO A 26 45.09 4.49 -27.24
N SER A 27 45.48 5.73 -26.93
CA SER A 27 46.63 6.04 -26.05
C SER A 27 46.53 5.49 -24.62
N TYR A 28 45.32 5.14 -24.17
CA TYR A 28 45.01 4.49 -22.89
C TYR A 28 43.72 3.67 -23.05
N ASP A 29 43.60 2.50 -22.41
CA ASP A 29 42.35 1.70 -22.46
C ASP A 29 41.14 2.49 -21.91
N ASP A 30 41.38 3.30 -20.89
CA ASP A 30 40.39 4.09 -20.15
C ASP A 30 39.94 5.34 -20.92
N ILE A 31 38.66 5.38 -21.30
CA ILE A 31 38.03 6.47 -22.07
C ILE A 31 38.08 7.83 -21.36
N SER A 32 38.16 7.85 -20.02
CA SER A 32 38.34 9.08 -19.26
C SER A 32 39.73 9.69 -19.43
N LYS A 33 40.73 8.93 -19.94
CA LYS A 33 42.10 9.41 -20.13
C LYS A 33 42.36 9.98 -21.53
N TRP A 34 41.63 9.54 -22.56
CA TRP A 34 41.75 9.95 -23.98
C TRP A 34 41.83 11.47 -24.19
N LYS A 35 42.69 11.95 -25.12
CA LYS A 35 42.85 13.40 -25.41
C LYS A 35 43.05 13.65 -26.89
N GLY A 36 42.52 14.77 -27.39
CA GLY A 36 42.80 15.27 -28.74
C GLY A 36 42.51 14.21 -29.81
N ILE A 37 43.56 13.63 -30.37
CA ILE A 37 43.47 12.64 -31.46
C ILE A 37 42.64 11.39 -31.08
N ASP A 38 42.74 10.88 -29.85
CA ASP A 38 41.91 9.75 -29.38
C ASP A 38 40.41 10.09 -29.48
N ILE A 39 40.05 11.33 -29.12
CA ILE A 39 38.68 11.85 -29.11
C ILE A 39 38.18 12.06 -30.55
N ILE A 40 39.06 12.50 -31.46
CA ILE A 40 38.74 12.68 -32.88
C ILE A 40 38.46 11.33 -33.54
N TYR A 41 39.31 10.32 -33.36
CA TYR A 41 39.09 8.99 -33.92
C TYR A 41 37.81 8.32 -33.36
N PHE A 42 37.53 8.47 -32.06
CA PHE A 42 36.24 8.06 -31.49
C PHE A 42 35.05 8.80 -32.12
N GLN A 43 35.14 10.11 -32.33
CA GLN A 43 34.08 10.88 -33.03
C GLN A 43 33.88 10.45 -34.48
N GLU A 44 34.92 9.98 -35.17
CA GLU A 44 34.80 9.45 -36.53
C GLU A 44 34.17 8.06 -36.55
N ASP A 45 34.54 7.17 -35.63
CA ASP A 45 33.95 5.83 -35.56
C ASP A 45 32.47 5.87 -35.12
N LEU A 46 32.14 6.73 -34.16
CA LEU A 46 30.75 7.01 -33.74
C LEU A 46 29.88 7.43 -34.94
N ARG A 47 30.41 8.29 -35.83
CA ARG A 47 29.72 8.73 -37.06
C ARG A 47 29.56 7.59 -38.08
N LYS A 48 30.56 6.71 -38.22
CA LYS A 48 30.51 5.55 -39.13
C LYS A 48 29.46 4.53 -38.71
N LYS A 49 29.47 4.14 -37.43
CA LYS A 49 28.62 3.05 -36.89
C LYS A 49 27.21 3.53 -36.53
N ALA A 50 27.11 4.58 -35.73
CA ALA A 50 25.83 5.04 -35.16
C ALA A 50 25.22 6.27 -35.86
N LYS A 51 25.82 6.73 -36.98
CA LYS A 51 25.32 7.81 -37.86
C LYS A 51 25.05 9.17 -37.18
N GLY A 52 25.58 9.39 -35.98
CA GLY A 52 25.46 10.64 -35.24
C GLY A 52 26.80 11.17 -34.73
N ASN A 53 26.76 12.35 -34.12
CA ASN A 53 27.95 13.18 -33.85
C ASN A 53 27.93 13.79 -32.45
N ILE A 54 28.87 13.35 -31.60
CA ILE A 54 29.16 13.99 -30.30
C ILE A 54 30.15 15.16 -30.48
N SER A 55 29.96 16.25 -29.73
CA SER A 55 30.93 17.35 -29.70
C SER A 55 32.06 17.08 -28.72
N GLU A 56 33.25 17.66 -28.96
CA GLU A 56 34.38 17.55 -28.01
C GLU A 56 33.98 18.05 -26.61
N LYS A 57 33.27 19.18 -26.52
CA LYS A 57 32.74 19.70 -25.24
C LYS A 57 31.82 18.70 -24.54
N SER A 58 31.00 17.95 -25.28
CA SER A 58 30.16 16.88 -24.73
C SER A 58 31.00 15.72 -24.22
N PHE A 59 32.07 15.33 -24.94
CA PHE A 59 33.01 14.31 -24.48
C PHE A 59 33.66 14.70 -23.13
N TYR A 60 34.19 15.93 -23.02
CA TYR A 60 34.70 16.45 -21.74
C TYR A 60 33.63 16.61 -20.65
N THR A 61 32.35 16.72 -21.00
CA THR A 61 31.27 16.80 -20.00
C THR A 61 30.94 15.43 -19.39
N TYR A 62 30.89 14.37 -20.22
CA TYR A 62 30.31 13.08 -19.80
C TYR A 62 31.32 11.93 -19.67
N PHE A 63 32.45 11.96 -20.38
CA PHE A 63 33.45 10.87 -20.35
C PHE A 63 34.63 11.18 -19.43
N LYS A 64 35.00 12.46 -19.28
CA LYS A 64 36.12 12.92 -18.43
C LYS A 64 35.77 13.04 -16.95
N ASN A 65 34.51 13.32 -16.63
CA ASN A 65 34.04 13.40 -15.25
C ASN A 65 33.66 12.00 -14.77
N SER A 66 34.15 11.63 -13.59
CA SER A 66 33.84 10.38 -12.89
C SER A 66 33.80 10.68 -11.38
N PRO A 67 32.64 10.46 -10.70
CA PRO A 67 31.35 10.06 -11.27
C PRO A 67 30.74 11.17 -12.14
N VAL A 68 29.92 10.80 -13.12
CA VAL A 68 29.10 11.72 -13.90
C VAL A 68 28.01 12.34 -13.03
N THR A 69 28.01 13.67 -12.92
CA THR A 69 27.06 14.43 -12.10
C THR A 69 25.78 14.83 -12.83
N LYS A 70 25.69 14.57 -14.14
CA LYS A 70 24.54 14.95 -14.97
C LYS A 70 24.41 14.03 -16.18
N LEU A 71 23.20 13.49 -16.38
CA LEU A 71 22.86 12.67 -17.54
C LEU A 71 22.84 13.52 -18.84
N PRO A 72 23.33 13.01 -19.99
CA PRO A 72 23.12 13.66 -21.28
C PRO A 72 21.64 13.59 -21.74
N ARG A 73 21.34 14.27 -22.87
CA ARG A 73 20.01 14.19 -23.50
C ARG A 73 19.75 12.80 -24.08
N ILE A 74 18.47 12.42 -24.19
CA ILE A 74 18.03 11.13 -24.73
C ILE A 74 18.61 10.82 -26.13
N ASP A 75 18.71 11.82 -27.01
CA ASP A 75 19.33 11.69 -28.34
C ASP A 75 20.77 11.17 -28.27
N MET A 76 21.53 11.62 -27.26
CA MET A 76 22.93 11.24 -27.05
C MET A 76 23.06 9.90 -26.30
N LEU A 77 22.09 9.54 -25.46
CA LEU A 77 22.01 8.21 -24.85
C LEU A 77 21.70 7.15 -25.91
N ASN A 78 20.70 7.39 -26.76
CA ASN A 78 20.37 6.54 -27.90
C ASN A 78 21.56 6.38 -28.84
N LEU A 79 22.23 7.48 -29.21
CA LEU A 79 23.43 7.45 -30.06
C LEU A 79 24.56 6.57 -29.49
N LEU A 80 24.78 6.62 -28.17
CA LEU A 80 25.81 5.80 -27.50
C LEU A 80 25.37 4.33 -27.34
N SER A 81 24.07 4.08 -27.15
CA SER A 81 23.50 2.73 -27.11
C SER A 81 23.61 2.03 -28.47
N ILE A 82 23.23 2.72 -29.55
CA ILE A 82 23.37 2.24 -30.94
C ILE A 82 24.84 1.99 -31.28
N TYR A 83 25.77 2.83 -30.79
CA TYR A 83 27.19 2.59 -30.96
C TYR A 83 27.67 1.31 -30.25
N ALA A 84 27.22 1.09 -29.00
CA ALA A 84 27.60 -0.08 -28.20
C ALA A 84 26.95 -1.39 -28.68
N GLY A 85 25.84 -1.31 -29.44
CA GLY A 85 25.18 -2.46 -30.07
C GLY A 85 23.70 -2.67 -29.72
N TYR A 86 23.05 -1.68 -29.09
CA TYR A 86 21.65 -1.75 -28.62
C TYR A 86 20.77 -0.75 -29.38
N ASP A 87 19.55 -1.13 -29.78
CA ASP A 87 18.70 -0.30 -30.64
C ASP A 87 18.29 1.05 -30.01
N SER A 88 18.26 1.15 -28.68
CA SER A 88 17.95 2.39 -27.96
C SER A 88 18.51 2.42 -26.54
N TRP A 89 18.44 3.58 -25.88
CA TRP A 89 18.69 3.71 -24.44
C TRP A 89 17.73 2.87 -23.58
N TYR A 90 16.49 2.70 -24.03
CA TYR A 90 15.51 1.86 -23.33
C TYR A 90 15.93 0.38 -23.39
N GLU A 91 16.27 -0.12 -24.57
CA GLU A 91 16.80 -1.49 -24.77
C GLU A 91 18.10 -1.72 -24.01
N PHE A 92 19.02 -0.75 -24.02
CA PHE A 92 20.23 -0.83 -23.21
C PHE A 92 19.91 -1.02 -21.72
N LYS A 93 18.98 -0.24 -21.16
CA LYS A 93 18.57 -0.41 -19.77
C LYS A 93 17.91 -1.76 -19.53
N LYS A 94 16.96 -2.19 -20.39
CA LYS A 94 16.30 -3.49 -20.30
C LYS A 94 17.30 -4.65 -20.20
N GLN A 95 18.36 -4.61 -21.01
CA GLN A 95 19.40 -5.64 -21.03
C GLN A 95 20.42 -5.53 -19.88
N HIS A 96 20.39 -4.45 -19.09
CA HIS A 96 21.32 -4.17 -17.97
C HIS A 96 20.60 -3.89 -16.64
N LEU A 97 19.36 -4.37 -16.50
CA LEU A 97 18.56 -4.28 -15.28
C LEU A 97 19.35 -4.64 -14.03
N PHE A 98 19.38 -3.75 -13.03
CA PHE A 98 19.97 -4.09 -11.75
C PHE A 98 19.05 -5.02 -10.96
N ALA A 99 19.59 -5.77 -9.99
CA ALA A 99 18.84 -6.73 -9.17
C ALA A 99 17.76 -6.12 -8.24
N GLY A 100 17.45 -4.83 -8.37
CA GLY A 100 16.26 -4.19 -7.81
C GLY A 100 15.14 -3.97 -8.84
N GLU A 101 15.48 -3.86 -10.13
CA GLU A 101 14.55 -3.71 -11.25
C GLU A 101 14.11 -5.09 -11.79
N LEU A 102 14.93 -6.14 -11.63
CA LEU A 102 14.55 -7.55 -11.93
C LEU A 102 13.35 -8.05 -11.10
N LEU A 103 12.96 -7.31 -10.06
CA LEU A 103 11.76 -7.57 -9.26
C LEU A 103 10.52 -6.84 -9.78
N GLN A 104 10.69 -5.92 -10.74
CA GLN A 104 9.63 -5.11 -11.34
C GLN A 104 9.25 -5.65 -12.72
N GLU A 105 10.22 -5.99 -13.58
CA GLU A 105 9.90 -6.65 -14.87
C GLU A 105 9.21 -8.02 -14.65
N ASN A 106 9.49 -8.72 -13.55
CA ASN A 106 8.76 -9.95 -13.22
C ASN A 106 7.28 -9.70 -12.84
N GLU A 107 6.89 -8.49 -12.41
CA GLU A 107 5.48 -8.12 -12.21
C GLU A 107 4.88 -7.59 -13.54
N GLU A 108 5.63 -6.79 -14.32
CA GLU A 108 5.17 -6.24 -15.60
C GLU A 108 4.97 -7.32 -16.69
N ILE A 109 5.82 -8.36 -16.75
CA ILE A 109 5.66 -9.49 -17.69
C ILE A 109 4.40 -10.32 -17.37
N GLU A 110 4.08 -10.53 -16.09
CA GLU A 110 2.85 -11.23 -15.70
C GLU A 110 1.58 -10.44 -16.08
N GLU A 111 1.64 -9.11 -16.18
CA GLU A 111 0.53 -8.28 -16.68
C GLU A 111 0.45 -8.24 -18.23
N GLU A 112 1.59 -8.17 -18.95
CA GLU A 112 1.58 -8.13 -20.42
C GLU A 112 1.07 -9.43 -21.07
N ASP A 113 1.47 -10.61 -20.55
CA ASP A 113 1.00 -11.92 -21.03
C ASP A 113 -0.54 -12.06 -20.92
N ILE A 114 -1.14 -11.53 -19.84
CA ILE A 114 -2.60 -11.55 -19.64
C ILE A 114 -3.31 -10.68 -20.69
N ILE A 115 -2.74 -9.51 -21.02
CA ILE A 115 -3.32 -8.56 -21.98
C ILE A 115 -3.24 -9.11 -23.43
N GLU A 116 -2.22 -9.89 -23.79
CA GLU A 116 -2.14 -10.55 -25.09
C GLU A 116 -3.12 -11.74 -25.20
N LEU A 117 -3.34 -12.47 -24.10
CA LEU A 117 -4.36 -13.53 -24.04
C LEU A 117 -5.79 -12.98 -24.17
N GLU A 118 -6.13 -11.88 -23.49
CA GLU A 118 -7.46 -11.25 -23.60
C GLU A 118 -7.73 -10.69 -25.01
N LYS A 119 -6.72 -10.11 -25.68
CA LYS A 119 -6.85 -9.68 -27.09
C LYS A 119 -7.07 -10.86 -28.02
N THR A 120 -6.30 -11.93 -27.87
CA THR A 120 -6.38 -13.12 -28.74
C THR A 120 -7.74 -13.81 -28.64
N ALA A 121 -8.40 -13.75 -27.48
CA ALA A 121 -9.75 -14.27 -27.28
C ALA A 121 -10.86 -13.44 -27.96
N ALA A 122 -10.59 -12.19 -28.38
CA ALA A 122 -11.60 -11.24 -28.85
C ALA A 122 -11.81 -11.22 -30.39
N GLU A 123 -10.89 -11.80 -31.18
CA GLU A 123 -10.91 -11.69 -32.66
C GLU A 123 -11.27 -12.99 -33.41
N ALA A 124 -11.73 -14.04 -32.73
CA ALA A 124 -12.09 -15.32 -33.36
C ALA A 124 -13.46 -15.27 -34.09
N PRO A 125 -13.54 -15.55 -35.42
CA PRO A 125 -14.80 -15.50 -36.17
C PRO A 125 -15.54 -16.86 -36.21
N GLU A 126 -16.77 -16.92 -35.66
CA GLU A 126 -17.63 -18.12 -35.71
C GLU A 126 -18.67 -18.11 -36.85
N LEU A 127 -18.61 -19.09 -37.77
CA LEU A 127 -19.67 -19.50 -38.72
C LEU A 127 -19.38 -20.93 -39.23
N PRO A 128 -20.37 -21.71 -39.75
CA PRO A 128 -21.71 -21.97 -39.22
C PRO A 128 -22.20 -23.44 -39.39
N LYS A 129 -23.35 -23.80 -38.77
CA LYS A 129 -24.39 -24.78 -39.21
C LYS A 129 -25.55 -24.76 -38.19
N THR A 130 -26.77 -24.29 -38.48
CA THR A 130 -27.86 -24.95 -39.26
C THR A 130 -28.20 -26.31 -38.63
N GLU A 131 -29.36 -26.57 -37.99
CA GLU A 131 -30.79 -26.30 -38.28
C GLU A 131 -31.60 -25.97 -36.97
N ILE A 132 -32.90 -25.57 -36.88
CA ILE A 132 -34.01 -25.26 -37.82
C ILE A 132 -35.00 -24.22 -37.21
N GLN A 133 -36.18 -23.97 -37.82
CA GLN A 133 -37.25 -23.02 -37.44
C GLN A 133 -38.60 -23.73 -37.06
N PRO A 134 -39.72 -23.09 -36.58
CA PRO A 134 -40.17 -21.70 -36.83
C PRO A 134 -40.92 -20.89 -35.72
N GLN A 135 -40.60 -19.59 -35.66
CA GLN A 135 -41.51 -18.42 -35.82
C GLN A 135 -42.82 -18.28 -34.99
N LYS A 136 -42.90 -17.22 -34.15
CA LYS A 136 -43.77 -16.05 -34.44
C LYS A 136 -43.39 -14.74 -33.71
N THR A 137 -43.86 -13.64 -34.29
CA THR A 137 -43.63 -12.22 -34.01
C THR A 137 -44.69 -11.61 -33.04
N GLU A 138 -44.65 -10.35 -32.53
CA GLU A 138 -43.87 -9.13 -32.85
C GLU A 138 -43.85 -8.04 -31.73
N TYR A 139 -42.95 -7.05 -31.90
CA TYR A 139 -42.90 -5.64 -31.44
C TYR A 139 -42.87 -5.17 -29.94
N GLN A 140 -41.77 -4.45 -29.67
CA GLN A 140 -41.51 -3.35 -28.71
C GLN A 140 -42.18 -2.01 -29.20
N PRO A 141 -42.15 -0.82 -28.50
CA PRO A 141 -41.18 -0.38 -27.49
C PRO A 141 -41.72 0.44 -26.27
N GLN A 142 -40.78 1.03 -25.52
CA GLN A 142 -40.95 1.87 -24.33
C GLN A 142 -41.06 3.37 -24.66
N GLU A 143 -41.56 4.21 -23.73
CA GLU A 143 -40.78 5.39 -23.27
C GLU A 143 -41.26 5.97 -21.91
N ASN A 144 -40.48 6.92 -21.37
CA ASN A 144 -40.76 7.72 -20.16
C ASN A 144 -41.20 9.16 -20.60
N THR A 145 -41.41 10.23 -19.81
CA THR A 145 -41.05 10.58 -18.42
C THR A 145 -41.86 11.80 -17.91
N ASN A 146 -41.96 11.97 -16.58
CA ASN A 146 -41.87 13.26 -15.83
C ASN A 146 -43.00 14.34 -15.90
N LEU A 147 -43.50 14.80 -14.72
CA LEU A 147 -43.32 16.16 -14.17
C LEU A 147 -44.12 16.40 -12.85
N GLN A 148 -43.88 17.51 -12.14
CA GLN A 148 -44.30 17.78 -10.74
C GLN A 148 -45.09 19.10 -10.52
N LYS A 149 -45.62 19.25 -9.28
CA LYS A 149 -46.10 20.50 -8.58
C LYS A 149 -47.55 20.94 -8.94
N THR A 150 -48.31 21.73 -8.14
CA THR A 150 -48.04 22.58 -6.95
C THR A 150 -49.12 22.53 -5.84
N THR A 151 -48.73 23.01 -4.65
CA THR A 151 -49.44 23.44 -3.42
C THR A 151 -50.78 24.20 -3.54
N THR A 152 -51.66 24.19 -2.50
CA THR A 152 -52.07 25.34 -1.62
C THR A 152 -53.29 25.02 -0.69
N GLU A 153 -53.48 25.84 0.36
CA GLU A 153 -54.43 25.88 1.50
C GLU A 153 -55.96 25.97 1.12
N ASN A 154 -57.01 25.95 1.98
CA ASN A 154 -57.20 26.63 3.29
C ASN A 154 -58.45 26.19 4.14
N GLN A 155 -58.73 26.92 5.24
CA GLN A 155 -59.73 26.70 6.34
C GLN A 155 -61.16 27.31 6.11
N THR A 156 -62.26 27.12 6.89
CA THR A 156 -62.87 26.18 7.91
C THR A 156 -64.43 26.47 7.95
N THR A 157 -65.35 26.31 8.94
CA THR A 157 -65.42 25.94 10.40
C THR A 157 -66.89 25.58 10.85
N LYS A 158 -67.07 24.97 12.05
CA LYS A 158 -68.30 24.92 12.93
C LYS A 158 -69.47 23.98 12.50
N GLN A 159 -70.40 23.51 13.36
CA GLN A 159 -70.78 23.94 14.72
C GLN A 159 -71.31 22.83 15.71
N LYS A 160 -70.71 22.75 16.91
CA LYS A 160 -71.27 22.50 18.28
C LYS A 160 -72.37 21.44 18.56
N THR A 161 -72.12 20.58 19.56
CA THR A 161 -73.01 20.27 20.72
C THR A 161 -72.15 19.66 21.87
N ILE A 162 -72.60 19.74 23.13
CA ILE A 162 -71.83 19.41 24.36
C ILE A 162 -72.70 18.56 25.30
N ALA A 163 -72.13 17.48 25.86
CA ALA A 163 -72.50 16.87 27.16
C ALA A 163 -71.37 15.94 27.63
N THR A 164 -71.25 15.72 28.95
CA THR A 164 -70.23 14.90 29.63
C THR A 164 -70.91 14.07 30.74
N GLU A 165 -70.15 13.21 31.44
CA GLU A 165 -70.53 12.38 32.61
C GLU A 165 -71.22 11.05 32.24
N SER A 166 -70.95 9.92 32.92
CA SER A 166 -70.01 9.62 34.03
C SER A 166 -69.57 8.14 34.07
N THR A 167 -68.56 7.85 34.89
CA THR A 167 -68.09 6.52 35.37
C THR A 167 -69.23 5.80 36.16
N GLU A 168 -69.31 4.49 36.43
CA GLU A 168 -68.27 3.47 36.70
C GLU A 168 -68.86 2.02 36.74
N ILE A 169 -68.01 1.03 37.09
CA ILE A 169 -68.29 -0.34 37.60
C ILE A 169 -68.46 -1.47 36.56
N ILE A 170 -67.74 -2.58 36.81
CA ILE A 170 -67.83 -3.88 36.13
C ILE A 170 -68.13 -4.95 37.19
N PRO A 171 -69.02 -5.92 36.91
CA PRO A 171 -68.65 -7.33 37.09
C PRO A 171 -68.83 -8.14 35.79
N ALA A 172 -67.87 -9.02 35.50
CA ALA A 172 -67.89 -9.86 34.29
C ALA A 172 -68.75 -11.13 34.46
N PRO A 173 -69.14 -11.77 33.34
CA PRO A 173 -68.90 -13.21 33.25
C PRO A 173 -68.24 -13.70 31.94
N THR A 174 -67.56 -14.84 32.08
CA THR A 174 -67.20 -15.85 31.05
C THR A 174 -66.38 -15.47 29.81
N LYS A 175 -65.10 -15.88 29.82
CA LYS A 175 -64.30 -16.12 28.60
C LYS A 175 -64.83 -17.33 27.81
N LYS A 176 -65.23 -17.14 26.53
CA LYS A 176 -64.86 -18.01 25.37
C LYS A 176 -65.57 -17.57 24.07
N ASN A 177 -64.80 -17.06 23.09
CA ASN A 177 -64.79 -17.59 21.71
C ASN A 177 -63.85 -16.85 20.73
N PHE A 178 -63.39 -15.62 21.03
CA PHE A 178 -62.48 -14.86 20.14
C PHE A 178 -61.24 -15.63 19.68
N PHE A 179 -60.59 -16.37 20.59
CA PHE A 179 -59.41 -17.19 20.26
C PHE A 179 -59.66 -18.17 19.10
N LYS A 180 -60.80 -18.87 19.06
CA LYS A 180 -61.08 -19.86 18.00
C LYS A 180 -61.14 -19.26 16.60
N LYS A 181 -61.46 -17.97 16.44
CA LYS A 181 -61.52 -17.28 15.14
C LYS A 181 -60.21 -16.58 14.74
N HIS A 182 -59.24 -16.47 15.67
CA HIS A 182 -57.98 -15.76 15.45
C HIS A 182 -56.72 -16.61 15.66
N ILE A 183 -56.84 -17.90 16.05
CA ILE A 183 -55.72 -18.85 16.13
C ILE A 183 -54.87 -18.82 14.85
N TRP A 184 -55.47 -18.83 13.65
CA TRP A 184 -54.70 -18.84 12.40
C TRP A 184 -53.88 -17.56 12.19
N ALA A 185 -54.42 -16.39 12.56
CA ALA A 185 -53.71 -15.10 12.50
C ALA A 185 -52.61 -14.98 13.58
N ILE A 186 -52.84 -15.56 14.77
CA ILE A 186 -51.82 -15.64 15.83
C ILE A 186 -50.70 -16.59 15.39
N VAL A 187 -51.03 -17.75 14.83
CA VAL A 187 -50.05 -18.73 14.32
C VAL A 187 -49.27 -18.15 13.13
N SER A 188 -49.90 -17.43 12.19
CA SER A 188 -49.16 -16.79 11.09
C SER A 188 -48.26 -15.64 11.58
N SER A 189 -48.69 -14.84 12.57
CA SER A 189 -47.86 -13.80 13.20
C SER A 189 -46.66 -14.38 13.96
N ILE A 190 -46.86 -15.49 14.68
CA ILE A 190 -45.78 -16.24 15.35
C ILE A 190 -44.84 -16.86 14.30
N LEU A 191 -45.38 -17.41 13.21
CA LEU A 191 -44.56 -17.96 12.13
C LEU A 191 -43.72 -16.86 11.45
N ILE A 192 -44.30 -15.70 11.15
CA ILE A 192 -43.59 -14.55 10.55
C ILE A 192 -42.48 -14.03 11.48
N THR A 193 -42.74 -13.91 12.79
CA THR A 193 -41.71 -13.47 13.75
C THR A 193 -40.61 -14.51 13.95
N ILE A 194 -40.93 -15.81 13.97
CA ILE A 194 -39.93 -16.90 13.99
C ILE A 194 -39.12 -16.94 12.69
N THR A 195 -39.75 -16.82 11.52
CA THR A 195 -39.05 -16.76 10.22
C THR A 195 -38.16 -15.52 10.12
N GLY A 196 -38.58 -14.37 10.65
CA GLY A 196 -37.72 -13.19 10.79
C GLY A 196 -36.51 -13.44 11.69
N LEU A 197 -36.72 -14.00 12.88
CA LEU A 197 -35.64 -14.40 13.80
C LEU A 197 -34.66 -15.42 13.18
N LEU A 198 -35.17 -16.36 12.38
CA LEU A 198 -34.35 -17.33 11.64
C LEU A 198 -33.59 -16.69 10.47
N GLY A 199 -34.17 -15.68 9.81
CA GLY A 199 -33.49 -14.91 8.76
C GLY A 199 -32.36 -14.02 9.30
N PHE A 200 -32.57 -13.38 10.45
CA PHE A 200 -31.57 -12.53 11.12
C PHE A 200 -30.69 -13.27 12.13
N LYS A 201 -30.77 -14.61 12.21
CA LYS A 201 -29.98 -15.46 13.14
C LYS A 201 -28.49 -15.11 13.12
N ASP A 202 -27.97 -14.75 11.95
CA ASP A 202 -26.54 -14.57 11.73
C ASP A 202 -25.99 -13.24 12.24
N GLU A 203 -26.87 -12.25 12.48
CA GLU A 203 -26.56 -11.00 13.17
C GLU A 203 -26.80 -11.14 14.68
N ILE A 204 -27.88 -11.85 15.05
CA ILE A 204 -28.39 -11.95 16.43
C ILE A 204 -27.51 -12.82 17.35
N PHE A 205 -26.81 -13.82 16.81
CA PHE A 205 -26.03 -14.78 17.61
C PHE A 205 -24.51 -14.56 17.62
N SER A 206 -23.98 -13.50 17.00
CA SER A 206 -22.56 -13.15 17.12
C SER A 206 -22.28 -12.29 18.35
N LYS A 207 -21.17 -12.57 19.05
CA LYS A 207 -20.67 -11.74 20.16
C LYS A 207 -19.52 -10.86 19.66
N THR A 208 -19.52 -9.59 20.06
CA THR A 208 -18.45 -8.63 19.78
C THR A 208 -17.50 -8.51 20.97
N TYR A 209 -16.22 -8.78 20.73
CA TYR A 209 -15.14 -8.65 21.72
C TYR A 209 -14.29 -7.41 21.42
N LYS A 210 -13.87 -6.71 22.48
CA LYS A 210 -13.08 -5.48 22.44
C LYS A 210 -11.70 -5.73 23.06
N TYR A 211 -10.67 -5.63 22.23
CA TYR A 211 -9.26 -5.83 22.62
C TYR A 211 -8.50 -4.51 22.57
N CYS A 212 -8.11 -4.00 23.74
CA CYS A 212 -7.34 -2.76 23.85
C CYS A 212 -5.86 -3.06 24.16
N PHE A 213 -4.94 -2.46 23.41
CA PHE A 213 -3.50 -2.78 23.47
C PHE A 213 -2.72 -1.77 24.29
N VAL A 214 -2.06 -2.25 25.35
CA VAL A 214 -1.28 -1.43 26.28
C VAL A 214 0.19 -1.83 26.26
N ASP A 215 1.05 -0.83 26.42
CA ASP A 215 2.49 -0.95 26.59
C ASP A 215 2.79 -1.54 27.97
N LYS A 216 3.42 -2.73 28.00
CA LYS A 216 3.61 -3.48 29.25
C LYS A 216 4.35 -2.70 30.34
N ASP A 217 5.37 -1.93 29.96
CA ASP A 217 6.28 -1.30 30.90
C ASP A 217 5.79 0.07 31.36
N ARG A 218 4.87 0.70 30.60
CA ARG A 218 4.33 2.04 30.89
C ARG A 218 2.86 2.06 31.30
N GLY A 219 2.10 0.98 31.03
CA GLY A 219 0.64 0.91 31.24
C GLY A 219 -0.19 1.83 30.33
N THR A 220 0.46 2.60 29.44
CA THR A 220 -0.19 3.48 28.45
C THR A 220 -0.60 2.70 27.20
N SER A 221 -1.51 3.24 26.39
CA SER A 221 -1.82 2.70 25.06
C SER A 221 -0.57 2.52 24.19
N ALA A 222 -0.61 1.52 23.29
CA ALA A 222 0.47 1.26 22.33
C ALA A 222 0.68 2.42 21.34
N ILE A 223 1.94 2.78 21.09
CA ILE A 223 2.32 4.02 20.38
C ILE A 223 2.38 3.93 18.84
N ASN A 224 2.38 2.72 18.28
CA ASN A 224 2.50 2.47 16.84
C ASN A 224 1.28 1.69 16.31
N THR A 225 1.14 1.63 14.99
CA THR A 225 0.14 0.75 14.36
C THR A 225 0.37 -0.70 14.75
N ILE A 226 -0.72 -1.45 14.86
CA ILE A 226 -0.71 -2.88 15.17
C ILE A 226 -1.42 -3.60 14.03
N ASN A 227 -0.82 -4.68 13.53
CA ASN A 227 -1.46 -5.62 12.62
C ASN A 227 -1.88 -6.86 13.41
N ILE A 228 -3.14 -7.24 13.30
CA ILE A 228 -3.72 -8.42 13.95
C ILE A 228 -4.09 -9.41 12.86
N MET A 229 -3.50 -10.59 12.91
CA MET A 229 -3.80 -11.70 12.02
C MET A 229 -4.68 -12.70 12.80
N VAL A 230 -5.98 -12.70 12.53
CA VAL A 230 -6.92 -13.65 13.12
C VAL A 230 -6.84 -14.97 12.35
N MET A 231 -6.48 -16.04 13.05
CA MET A 231 -6.40 -17.39 12.51
C MET A 231 -7.78 -18.04 12.55
N LYS A 232 -8.15 -18.70 11.46
CA LYS A 232 -9.37 -19.50 11.30
C LYS A 232 -8.99 -20.93 10.98
N ASP A 233 -9.86 -21.89 11.32
CA ASP A 233 -9.62 -23.30 11.01
C ASP A 233 -10.02 -23.59 9.54
N ASN A 234 -9.10 -24.16 8.76
CA ASN A 234 -9.23 -24.43 7.32
C ASN A 234 -9.43 -23.19 6.39
N GLU A 235 -9.26 -21.97 6.90
CA GLU A 235 -9.37 -20.72 6.12
C GLU A 235 -8.06 -19.89 6.20
N SER A 236 -7.85 -19.02 5.22
CA SER A 236 -6.76 -18.04 5.23
C SER A 236 -6.90 -17.04 6.38
N PRO A 237 -5.82 -16.62 7.06
CA PRO A 237 -5.91 -15.68 8.18
C PRO A 237 -6.43 -14.30 7.77
N ILE A 238 -7.33 -13.73 8.57
CA ILE A 238 -7.94 -12.42 8.33
C ILE A 238 -7.06 -11.33 8.96
N LEU A 239 -6.58 -10.38 8.17
CA LEU A 239 -5.67 -9.32 8.62
C LEU A 239 -6.41 -8.01 8.89
N TYR A 240 -6.24 -7.48 10.10
CA TYR A 240 -6.74 -6.18 10.55
C TYR A 240 -5.60 -5.24 10.89
N LYS A 241 -5.81 -3.94 10.73
CA LYS A 241 -4.82 -2.88 11.03
C LYS A 241 -5.46 -1.75 11.81
N ILE A 242 -5.03 -1.59 13.06
CA ILE A 242 -5.48 -0.54 13.99
C ILE A 242 -4.42 0.54 14.17
N LYS A 243 -4.85 1.78 14.38
CA LYS A 243 -3.98 2.93 14.65
C LYS A 243 -3.56 2.97 16.14
N PRO A 244 -2.54 3.74 16.51
CA PRO A 244 -2.23 4.01 17.92
C PRO A 244 -3.47 4.50 18.68
N ASN A 245 -3.62 4.06 19.93
CA ASN A 245 -4.77 4.36 20.82
C ASN A 245 -6.14 3.81 20.39
N GLU A 246 -6.29 3.12 19.26
CA GLU A 246 -7.54 2.43 18.89
C GLU A 246 -7.60 1.02 19.52
N CYS A 247 -8.79 0.57 19.94
CA CYS A 247 -9.03 -0.82 20.33
C CYS A 247 -9.58 -1.61 19.13
N PHE A 248 -9.22 -2.88 19.04
CA PHE A 248 -9.77 -3.82 18.04
C PHE A 248 -11.13 -4.33 18.49
N TYR A 249 -12.11 -4.31 17.58
CA TYR A 249 -13.44 -4.87 17.79
C TYR A 249 -13.61 -6.06 16.83
N TYR A 250 -13.97 -7.22 17.38
CA TYR A 250 -14.12 -8.47 16.61
C TYR A 250 -15.44 -9.15 16.95
N SER A 251 -16.35 -9.20 15.98
CA SER A 251 -17.60 -9.96 16.09
C SER A 251 -17.41 -11.37 15.54
N THR A 252 -17.79 -12.38 16.33
CA THR A 252 -17.74 -13.78 15.89
C THR A 252 -18.77 -14.67 16.60
N LYS A 253 -18.99 -15.85 16.03
CA LYS A 253 -19.75 -16.98 16.60
C LYS A 253 -18.83 -18.12 17.07
N ASP A 254 -17.53 -18.02 16.80
CA ASP A 254 -16.56 -19.08 17.09
C ASP A 254 -16.42 -19.28 18.61
N LYS A 255 -16.20 -20.54 19.03
CA LYS A 255 -15.91 -20.86 20.45
C LYS A 255 -14.48 -20.49 20.87
N ASN A 256 -13.58 -20.27 19.91
CA ASN A 256 -12.18 -19.98 20.15
C ASN A 256 -11.72 -18.82 19.26
N LEU A 257 -10.84 -17.96 19.79
CA LEU A 257 -10.09 -16.98 19.02
C LEU A 257 -8.60 -17.30 19.13
N LYS A 258 -7.92 -17.37 18.00
CA LYS A 258 -6.46 -17.40 17.91
C LYS A 258 -6.02 -16.25 17.02
N MET A 259 -5.18 -15.36 17.52
CA MET A 259 -4.67 -14.21 16.76
C MET A 259 -3.18 -13.98 17.00
N VAL A 260 -2.47 -13.61 15.93
CA VAL A 260 -1.06 -13.20 15.97
C VAL A 260 -1.00 -11.69 15.83
N ILE A 261 -0.48 -11.02 16.86
CA ILE A 261 -0.39 -9.57 16.96
C ILE A 261 1.04 -9.15 16.67
N THR A 262 1.22 -8.21 15.75
CA THR A 262 2.53 -7.70 15.34
C THR A 262 2.52 -6.17 15.27
N SER A 263 3.64 -5.53 15.60
CA SER A 263 3.81 -4.08 15.50
C SER A 263 5.29 -3.74 15.26
N PRO A 264 5.62 -2.58 14.64
CA PRO A 264 7.01 -2.24 14.34
C PRO A 264 7.94 -2.12 15.56
N LEU A 265 7.40 -1.84 16.77
CA LEU A 265 8.20 -1.58 17.98
C LEU A 265 7.97 -2.55 19.15
N TYR A 266 7.03 -3.48 19.03
CA TYR A 266 6.70 -4.46 20.07
C TYR A 266 7.11 -5.86 19.63
N GLU A 267 7.31 -6.76 20.60
CA GLU A 267 7.53 -8.18 20.31
C GLU A 267 6.22 -8.83 19.80
N PRO A 268 6.31 -9.79 18.85
CA PRO A 268 5.12 -10.45 18.31
C PRO A 268 4.47 -11.34 19.38
N LEU A 269 3.16 -11.21 19.54
CA LEU A 269 2.39 -11.91 20.57
C LEU A 269 1.33 -12.80 19.91
N THR A 270 1.32 -14.10 20.23
CA THR A 270 0.20 -14.99 19.89
C THR A 270 -0.77 -15.07 21.06
N VAL A 271 -2.03 -14.69 20.82
CA VAL A 271 -3.12 -14.77 21.80
C VAL A 271 -4.08 -15.88 21.39
N THR A 272 -4.37 -16.78 22.32
CA THR A 272 -5.43 -17.79 22.20
C THR A 272 -6.43 -17.60 23.35
N ARG A 273 -7.73 -17.63 23.04
CA ARG A 273 -8.83 -17.46 24.00
C ARG A 273 -9.96 -18.45 23.69
N SER A 274 -10.54 -19.05 24.73
CA SER A 274 -11.87 -19.65 24.64
C SER A 274 -12.90 -18.54 24.86
N LEU A 275 -13.75 -18.32 23.86
CA LEU A 275 -14.73 -17.23 23.84
C LEU A 275 -16.02 -17.57 24.60
N GLU A 276 -16.20 -18.82 25.04
CA GLU A 276 -17.38 -19.25 25.79
C GLU A 276 -17.53 -18.49 27.12
N ASN A 277 -16.41 -18.22 27.79
CA ASN A 277 -16.33 -17.54 29.09
C ASN A 277 -15.38 -16.32 29.06
N ALA A 278 -15.03 -15.81 27.88
CA ALA A 278 -14.18 -14.62 27.76
C ALA A 278 -14.95 -13.34 28.16
N PRO A 279 -14.28 -12.34 28.77
CA PRO A 279 -14.87 -11.02 28.96
C PRO A 279 -15.07 -10.31 27.63
N GLU A 280 -16.08 -9.44 27.55
CA GLU A 280 -16.37 -8.64 26.35
C GLU A 280 -15.30 -7.56 26.10
N GLU A 281 -14.61 -7.09 27.15
CA GLU A 281 -13.45 -6.21 27.05
C GLU A 281 -12.22 -6.85 27.71
N GLU A 282 -11.11 -6.94 26.96
CA GLU A 282 -9.81 -7.42 27.44
C GLU A 282 -8.72 -6.39 27.12
N ARG A 283 -7.77 -6.22 28.06
CA ARG A 283 -6.54 -5.44 27.85
C ARG A 283 -5.38 -6.39 27.59
N ILE A 284 -4.71 -6.22 26.45
CA ILE A 284 -3.58 -7.05 26.03
C ILE A 284 -2.29 -6.25 26.22
N GLU A 285 -1.42 -6.74 27.10
CA GLU A 285 -0.06 -6.22 27.29
C GLU A 285 0.84 -6.59 26.11
N LEU A 286 1.35 -5.59 25.40
CA LEU A 286 2.40 -5.74 24.41
C LEU A 286 3.75 -5.38 25.04
N LYS A 287 4.67 -6.34 25.02
CA LYS A 287 6.06 -6.14 25.49
C LYS A 287 6.84 -5.30 24.47
N PRO A 288 7.42 -4.16 24.87
CA PRO A 288 8.32 -3.38 24.02
C PRO A 288 9.53 -4.19 23.54
N ASP A 289 10.04 -3.84 22.37
CA ASP A 289 11.32 -4.33 21.86
C ASP A 289 12.38 -3.24 22.05
N ASP A 290 13.16 -3.33 23.14
CA ASP A 290 14.10 -2.29 23.58
C ASP A 290 15.00 -1.75 22.47
N TYR A 291 15.52 -2.64 21.61
CA TYR A 291 16.40 -2.26 20.50
C TYR A 291 15.66 -1.45 19.43
N LYS A 292 14.42 -1.82 19.12
CA LYS A 292 13.59 -1.09 18.15
C LYS A 292 13.09 0.22 18.73
N MET A 293 12.65 0.22 19.99
CA MET A 293 12.24 1.42 20.73
C MET A 293 13.40 2.43 20.82
N ALA A 294 14.61 1.99 21.17
CA ALA A 294 15.79 2.85 21.20
C ALA A 294 16.15 3.39 19.81
N ALA A 295 16.14 2.54 18.77
CA ALA A 295 16.45 2.97 17.40
C ALA A 295 15.44 4.02 16.91
N TYR A 296 14.14 3.77 17.09
CA TYR A 296 13.08 4.70 16.73
C TYR A 296 13.16 6.01 17.53
N TYR A 297 13.37 5.94 18.86
CA TYR A 297 13.56 7.10 19.72
C TYR A 297 14.70 7.99 19.21
N PHE A 298 15.88 7.42 18.93
CA PHE A 298 16.99 8.21 18.40
C PHE A 298 16.72 8.72 16.98
N SER A 299 15.99 8.00 16.13
CA SER A 299 15.58 8.50 14.82
C SER A 299 14.66 9.73 14.91
N VAL A 300 13.57 9.68 15.69
CA VAL A 300 12.58 10.77 15.73
C VAL A 300 12.90 11.91 16.71
N LYS A 301 13.82 11.71 17.66
CA LYS A 301 14.19 12.75 18.64
C LYS A 301 14.83 13.97 17.97
N ASP A 302 14.18 15.11 18.17
CA ASP A 302 14.69 16.44 17.82
C ASP A 302 15.87 16.81 18.74
N ALA A 303 17.02 17.14 18.14
CA ALA A 303 18.23 17.57 18.85
C ALA A 303 18.34 19.10 19.01
N LYS A 304 17.39 19.88 18.45
CA LYS A 304 17.36 21.35 18.46
C LYS A 304 18.66 22.01 17.99
N GLY A 305 19.35 21.36 17.05
CA GLY A 305 20.64 21.82 16.52
C GLY A 305 21.84 21.66 17.46
N ASN A 306 21.68 21.11 18.67
CA ASN A 306 22.78 20.93 19.62
C ASN A 306 23.81 19.88 19.09
N PRO A 307 25.09 20.25 18.88
CA PRO A 307 26.08 19.34 18.29
C PRO A 307 26.39 18.10 19.14
N GLU A 308 26.33 18.19 20.46
CA GLU A 308 26.59 17.06 21.37
C GLU A 308 25.43 16.05 21.33
N LEU A 309 24.19 16.53 21.33
CA LEU A 309 23.01 15.67 21.17
C LEU A 309 22.97 15.02 19.79
N LEU A 310 23.40 15.71 18.74
CA LEU A 310 23.55 15.14 17.40
C LEU A 310 24.65 14.06 17.36
N LYS A 311 25.81 14.31 17.99
CA LYS A 311 26.90 13.34 18.12
C LYS A 311 26.47 12.10 18.93
N GLN A 312 25.74 12.29 20.03
CA GLN A 312 25.17 11.22 20.85
C GLN A 312 24.17 10.39 20.01
N LYS A 313 23.20 11.05 19.37
CA LYS A 313 22.17 10.43 18.52
C LYS A 313 22.80 9.62 17.38
N ARG A 314 23.82 10.16 16.70
CA ARG A 314 24.59 9.42 15.68
C ARG A 314 25.26 8.18 16.28
N SER A 315 26.02 8.33 17.36
CA SER A 315 26.71 7.21 18.04
C SER A 315 25.76 6.09 18.50
N GLN A 316 24.57 6.44 18.98
CA GLN A 316 23.56 5.46 19.39
C GLN A 316 22.98 4.70 18.19
N LEU A 317 22.62 5.39 17.10
CA LEU A 317 22.15 4.74 15.88
C LEU A 317 23.25 3.89 15.20
N GLU A 318 24.51 4.33 15.23
CA GLU A 318 25.66 3.53 14.79
C GLU A 318 25.77 2.20 15.55
N ASN A 319 25.49 2.22 16.86
CA ASN A 319 25.53 1.06 17.73
C ASN A 319 24.27 0.16 17.64
N LEU A 320 23.12 0.69 17.22
CA LEU A 320 21.88 -0.09 17.10
C LEU A 320 21.71 -0.73 15.72
N ILE A 321 22.15 -0.07 14.65
CA ILE A 321 21.93 -0.49 13.26
C ILE A 321 23.14 -1.30 12.73
N SER A 322 22.88 -2.42 12.07
CA SER A 322 23.89 -3.26 11.42
C SER A 322 24.53 -2.54 10.22
N ASN A 323 25.83 -2.75 10.01
CA ASN A 323 26.52 -2.24 8.81
C ASN A 323 25.99 -2.87 7.50
N THR A 324 25.29 -4.01 7.60
CA THR A 324 24.60 -4.68 6.48
C THR A 324 23.11 -4.33 6.39
N ALA A 325 22.62 -3.37 7.19
CA ALA A 325 21.19 -3.04 7.21
C ALA A 325 20.73 -2.43 5.88
N VAL A 326 19.55 -2.86 5.42
CA VAL A 326 18.87 -2.30 4.26
C VAL A 326 17.70 -1.47 4.75
N ILE A 327 17.68 -0.19 4.38
CA ILE A 327 16.63 0.74 4.79
C ILE A 327 15.82 1.14 3.56
N TYR A 328 14.50 1.22 3.70
CA TYR A 328 13.58 1.65 2.66
C TYR A 328 12.78 2.86 3.13
N GLN A 329 12.88 3.97 2.39
CA GLN A 329 11.97 5.10 2.49
C GLN A 329 10.90 4.97 1.40
N ILE A 330 9.63 4.91 1.81
CA ILE A 330 8.47 4.95 0.92
C ILE A 330 7.97 6.39 0.81
N TYR A 331 7.59 6.80 -0.39
CA TYR A 331 7.04 8.11 -0.70
C TYR A 331 5.54 8.01 -1.00
N ASP A 332 4.77 9.00 -0.57
CA ASP A 332 3.33 9.10 -0.86
C ASP A 332 3.13 9.86 -2.19
N ASN A 333 3.39 9.19 -3.32
CA ASN A 333 3.27 9.75 -4.67
C ASN A 333 2.59 8.78 -5.66
N ASN A 334 2.08 9.29 -6.79
CA ASN A 334 1.23 8.54 -7.74
C ASN A 334 1.87 7.32 -8.40
N ILE A 335 3.20 7.18 -8.33
CA ILE A 335 3.97 6.01 -8.75
C ILE A 335 4.68 5.54 -7.48
N TYR A 336 4.55 4.28 -7.08
CA TYR A 336 5.00 3.79 -5.76
C TYR A 336 6.52 3.99 -5.53
N GLY A 337 6.88 5.14 -4.95
CA GLY A 337 8.26 5.56 -4.82
C GLY A 337 8.95 4.89 -3.63
N ILE A 338 10.03 4.14 -3.90
CA ILE A 338 10.91 3.58 -2.87
C ILE A 338 12.33 4.10 -3.09
N GLU A 339 12.94 4.72 -2.08
CA GLU A 339 14.40 4.87 -2.03
C GLU A 339 15.01 3.82 -1.09
N ARG A 340 16.03 3.11 -1.58
CA ARG A 340 16.88 2.23 -0.76
C ARG A 340 18.05 3.02 -0.19
N LEU A 341 18.06 3.17 1.14
CA LEU A 341 19.12 3.81 1.90
C LEU A 341 20.04 2.74 2.53
N ASP A 342 21.34 3.02 2.56
CA ASP A 342 22.28 2.33 3.44
C ASP A 342 22.24 2.92 4.87
N LYS A 343 22.93 2.27 5.80
CA LYS A 343 23.04 2.72 7.20
C LYS A 343 23.55 4.17 7.33
N GLN A 344 24.57 4.57 6.57
CA GLN A 344 25.17 5.91 6.68
C GLN A 344 24.26 6.98 6.09
N LYS A 345 23.60 6.71 4.96
CA LYS A 345 22.52 7.56 4.42
C LYS A 345 21.39 7.74 5.44
N TYR A 346 20.83 6.65 5.98
CA TYR A 346 19.73 6.72 6.96
C TYR A 346 20.12 7.50 8.23
N ILE A 347 21.27 7.17 8.83
CA ILE A 347 21.76 7.84 10.05
C ILE A 347 21.98 9.34 9.79
N THR A 348 22.48 9.70 8.61
CA THR A 348 22.65 11.10 8.22
C THR A 348 21.28 11.78 8.02
N LEU A 349 20.36 11.16 7.28
CA LEU A 349 19.00 11.67 7.07
C LEU A 349 18.27 11.96 8.40
N VAL A 350 18.34 11.07 9.39
CA VAL A 350 17.68 11.29 10.69
C VAL A 350 18.47 12.20 11.64
N THR A 351 19.74 12.52 11.37
CA THR A 351 20.55 13.48 12.14
C THR A 351 20.68 14.86 11.50
N THR A 352 20.34 15.03 10.23
CA THR A 352 20.17 16.34 9.60
C THR A 352 19.10 17.15 10.35
N PRO A 353 19.38 18.42 10.74
CA PRO A 353 18.36 19.27 11.34
C PRO A 353 17.25 19.63 10.34
N THR A 354 16.13 18.91 10.40
CA THR A 354 14.92 19.18 9.60
C THR A 354 13.65 18.92 10.42
N THR A 355 12.60 19.70 10.17
CA THR A 355 11.29 19.55 10.81
C THR A 355 10.52 18.34 10.29
N SER A 356 10.75 17.90 9.05
CA SER A 356 9.99 16.82 8.40
C SER A 356 10.12 15.47 9.11
N LEU A 357 11.19 15.23 9.86
CA LEU A 357 11.39 14.01 10.67
C LEU A 357 10.32 13.81 11.74
N LYS A 358 9.57 14.86 12.13
CA LYS A 358 8.40 14.74 13.02
C LYS A 358 7.25 13.93 12.39
N ASN A 359 7.25 13.81 11.06
CA ASN A 359 6.26 13.06 10.29
C ASN A 359 6.78 11.66 9.88
N LEU A 360 7.88 11.19 10.46
CA LEU A 360 8.44 9.86 10.20
C LEU A 360 7.52 8.80 10.80
N ASN A 361 6.82 8.08 9.93
CA ASN A 361 5.95 6.95 10.27
C ASN A 361 6.69 5.63 10.00
N LEU A 362 6.96 4.87 11.05
CA LEU A 362 7.66 3.59 10.96
C LEU A 362 6.68 2.48 10.55
N ILE A 363 6.94 1.85 9.40
CA ILE A 363 6.11 0.79 8.80
C ILE A 363 6.59 -0.59 9.26
N GLU A 364 7.92 -0.79 9.36
CA GLU A 364 8.53 -2.06 9.73
C GLU A 364 9.92 -1.83 10.33
N MET A 365 10.31 -2.67 11.29
CA MET A 365 11.69 -2.74 11.78
C MET A 365 12.04 -4.18 12.19
N ILE A 366 13.13 -4.71 11.64
CA ILE A 366 13.57 -6.10 11.84
C ILE A 366 14.96 -6.10 12.47
N LYS A 367 15.17 -6.94 13.49
CA LYS A 367 16.45 -7.15 14.17
C LYS A 367 17.01 -8.55 13.88
N ASP A 368 18.33 -8.71 13.92
CA ASP A 368 18.99 -10.01 13.83
C ASP A 368 18.96 -10.78 15.17
N LYS A 369 19.50 -12.00 15.17
CA LYS A 369 19.63 -12.84 16.38
C LYS A 369 20.57 -12.24 17.46
N LYS A 370 21.27 -11.13 17.18
CA LYS A 370 22.14 -10.39 18.09
C LYS A 370 21.53 -9.05 18.53
N GLY A 371 20.27 -8.76 18.14
CA GLY A 371 19.55 -7.53 18.46
C GLY A 371 19.81 -6.34 17.54
N LYS A 372 20.77 -6.44 16.60
CA LYS A 372 21.09 -5.33 15.68
C LYS A 372 19.98 -5.14 14.67
N ILE A 373 19.59 -3.90 14.38
CA ILE A 373 18.58 -3.61 13.35
C ILE A 373 19.18 -3.89 11.96
N ILE A 374 18.50 -4.73 11.17
CA ILE A 374 18.92 -5.16 9.82
C ILE A 374 17.96 -4.70 8.72
N SER A 375 16.72 -4.34 9.06
CA SER A 375 15.79 -3.70 8.12
C SER A 375 14.99 -2.60 8.83
N ILE A 376 14.78 -1.49 8.13
CA ILE A 376 13.90 -0.39 8.53
C ILE A 376 13.08 0.01 7.31
N LYS A 377 11.75 -0.02 7.40
CA LYS A 377 10.83 0.50 6.38
C LYS A 377 10.05 1.65 7.01
N PHE A 378 10.11 2.82 6.41
CA PHE A 378 9.42 4.01 6.93
C PHE A 378 8.90 4.87 5.78
N LYS A 379 8.01 5.80 6.10
CA LYS A 379 7.71 6.95 5.24
C LYS A 379 7.78 8.25 6.02
N ILE A 380 7.97 9.36 5.32
CA ILE A 380 7.83 10.70 5.89
C ILE A 380 6.63 11.33 5.20
N ALA A 381 5.57 11.62 5.95
CA ALA A 381 4.40 12.27 5.36
C ALA A 381 4.74 13.73 5.00
N SER A 382 4.59 14.07 3.72
CA SER A 382 4.80 15.45 3.24
C SER A 382 3.81 16.41 3.90
N THR A 383 4.31 17.53 4.41
CA THR A 383 3.51 18.67 4.91
C THR A 383 2.99 19.56 3.77
N ASP A 384 2.64 18.97 2.63
CA ASP A 384 2.12 19.71 1.47
C ASP A 384 0.74 20.31 1.81
N GLU A 385 0.56 21.59 1.49
CA GLU A 385 -0.57 22.42 1.95
C GLU A 385 -1.89 22.13 1.19
N LYS A 386 -2.36 20.88 1.24
CA LYS A 386 -3.62 20.41 0.61
C LYS A 386 -4.65 19.86 1.59
N ASN A 387 -4.56 20.23 2.87
CA ASN A 387 -5.64 20.07 3.85
C ASN A 387 -5.66 21.28 4.80
N LYS A 388 -6.36 22.34 4.38
CA LYS A 388 -6.73 23.50 5.20
C LYS A 388 -8.00 24.14 4.66
#